data_AF-A0A6C0BT86-F1
#
_entry.id   AF-A0A6C0BT86-F1
#
_cell.length_a   1.000
_cell.length_b   1.000
_cell.length_c   1.000
_cell.angle_alpha   90.00
_cell.angle_beta   90.00
_cell.angle_gamma   90.00
#
_symmetry.space_group_name_H-M   'P 1'
#
loop_
_entity.id
_entity.type
_entity.pdbx_description
1 polymer ?
#
loop_
_entity_poly.entity_id
_entity_poly.type
_entity_poly.pdbx_seq_one_letter_code
_entity_poly.pdbx_strand_id
1 'polypeptide(L)'
;MNNDPSNKILTDEENYKSSFSLSDLDSSLIVYNKIISTFIKDIAEDISISELSQFMFIIEKGIETITNVYKTILIYTRNIEIAEYHSEKACLYYIEFVSQLIGTELNVRESVLFVYKKTIFEINNECKKRIVISAEQNVYFTILDESCLFINKFIKSVLTEHSVNDNKTIMTGILNEKLMEYSRKLNFPNDLTDVRLVKLKFLNSLISGLSILKSSHIRVFNILDSVLKKMMKMHGGEFDICFSIEKLTTAIDSDYSPLKTASQLLLT
;
A
#
# COMPACT_ATOMS: atom_id res chain seq x y z
N MET A 1 1.45 -6.05 -27.85
CA MET A 1 2.45 -6.92 -27.19
C MET A 1 1.76 -8.23 -26.89
N ASN A 2 2.35 -9.35 -27.28
CA ASN A 2 1.72 -10.68 -27.24
C ASN A 2 1.47 -11.11 -25.79
N ASN A 3 0.21 -11.16 -25.37
CA ASN A 3 -0.25 -11.68 -24.09
C ASN A 3 -0.46 -13.20 -24.19
N ASP A 4 0.62 -13.97 -24.35
CA ASP A 4 0.54 -15.42 -24.17
C ASP A 4 0.76 -15.76 -22.68
N PRO A 5 -0.25 -16.26 -21.96
CA PRO A 5 -0.14 -16.59 -20.53
C PRO A 5 0.88 -17.70 -20.24
N SER A 6 1.41 -18.40 -21.26
CA SER A 6 2.47 -19.38 -21.11
C SER A 6 3.83 -18.78 -20.68
N ASN A 7 4.06 -17.48 -20.85
CA ASN A 7 5.33 -16.81 -20.53
C ASN A 7 5.42 -16.18 -19.13
N LYS A 8 4.54 -16.55 -18.18
CA LYS A 8 4.55 -15.98 -16.81
C LYS A 8 4.45 -17.08 -15.74
N ILE A 9 5.27 -18.12 -15.87
CA ILE A 9 5.27 -19.26 -14.95
C ILE A 9 6.36 -19.04 -13.89
N LEU A 10 5.99 -19.13 -12.61
CA LEU A 10 6.93 -18.92 -11.49
C LEU A 10 7.96 -20.03 -11.31
N THR A 11 7.71 -21.23 -11.83
CA THR A 11 8.69 -22.33 -11.77
C THR A 11 9.82 -22.18 -12.80
N ASP A 12 9.58 -21.38 -13.84
CA ASP A 12 10.51 -21.18 -14.94
C ASP A 12 11.42 -19.98 -14.66
N GLU A 13 12.72 -20.25 -14.55
CA GLU A 13 13.74 -19.25 -14.23
C GLU A 13 14.00 -18.29 -15.39
N GLU A 14 13.64 -18.62 -16.64
CA GLU A 14 13.82 -17.72 -17.80
C GLU A 14 12.98 -16.45 -17.66
N ASN A 15 11.90 -16.52 -16.88
CA ASN A 15 11.04 -15.39 -16.60
C ASN A 15 11.68 -14.41 -15.58
N TYR A 16 12.78 -14.80 -14.92
CA TYR A 16 13.39 -14.03 -13.84
C TYR A 16 14.43 -13.06 -14.42
N LYS A 17 14.52 -11.84 -13.86
CA LYS A 17 15.53 -10.87 -14.25
C LYS A 17 16.76 -10.98 -13.36
N SER A 18 17.94 -10.79 -13.94
CA SER A 18 19.21 -10.84 -13.21
C SER A 18 19.42 -9.59 -12.34
N SER A 19 18.88 -8.44 -12.73
CA SER A 19 19.04 -7.17 -12.04
C SER A 19 17.72 -6.43 -11.83
N PHE A 20 17.74 -5.53 -10.85
CA PHE A 20 16.65 -4.61 -10.51
C PHE A 20 17.31 -3.31 -10.07
N SER A 21 16.90 -2.15 -10.61
CA SER A 21 17.52 -0.86 -10.31
C SER A 21 16.55 0.13 -9.71
N LEU A 22 17.06 1.22 -9.13
CA LEU A 22 16.21 2.29 -8.59
C LEU A 22 15.30 2.94 -9.64
N SER A 23 15.67 2.91 -10.91
CA SER A 23 14.84 3.42 -12.01
C SER A 23 13.53 2.65 -12.19
N ASP A 24 13.44 1.41 -11.70
CA ASP A 24 12.25 0.57 -11.80
C ASP A 24 11.24 0.83 -10.67
N LEU A 25 11.61 1.64 -9.67
CA LEU A 25 10.81 1.87 -8.45
C LEU A 25 9.47 2.49 -8.73
N ASP A 26 9.45 3.53 -9.56
CA ASP A 26 8.23 4.26 -9.86
C ASP A 26 7.26 3.37 -10.63
N SER A 27 7.75 2.62 -11.61
CA SER A 27 6.97 1.60 -12.34
C SER A 27 6.39 0.55 -11.40
N SER A 28 7.19 0.09 -10.44
CA SER A 28 6.76 -0.92 -9.46
C SER A 28 5.70 -0.39 -8.50
N LEU A 29 5.79 0.88 -8.10
CA LEU A 29 4.79 1.52 -7.27
C LEU A 29 3.51 1.78 -8.04
N ILE A 30 3.60 2.19 -9.31
CA ILE A 30 2.42 2.36 -10.19
C ILE A 30 1.67 1.04 -10.31
N VAL A 31 2.37 -0.06 -10.58
CA VAL A 31 1.78 -1.40 -10.68
C VAL A 31 1.14 -1.82 -9.35
N TYR A 32 1.84 -1.65 -8.22
CA TYR A 32 1.27 -1.94 -6.90
C TYR A 32 -0.03 -1.17 -6.64
N ASN A 33 -0.03 0.14 -6.90
CA ASN A 33 -1.19 1.00 -6.68
C ASN A 33 -2.37 0.62 -7.57
N LYS A 34 -2.11 0.28 -8.83
CA LYS A 34 -3.12 -0.26 -9.74
C LYS A 34 -3.75 -1.53 -9.16
N ILE A 35 -2.94 -2.50 -8.73
CA ILE A 35 -3.42 -3.77 -8.17
C ILE A 35 -4.30 -3.54 -6.94
N ILE A 36 -3.86 -2.70 -5.99
CA ILE A 36 -4.61 -2.41 -4.78
C ILE A 36 -5.92 -1.66 -5.09
N SER A 37 -5.88 -0.70 -6.01
CA SER A 37 -7.08 0.03 -6.43
C SER A 37 -8.12 -0.89 -7.09
N THR A 38 -7.67 -1.76 -7.99
CA THR A 38 -8.50 -2.79 -8.61
C THR A 38 -9.08 -3.73 -7.57
N PHE A 39 -8.25 -4.23 -6.65
CA PHE A 39 -8.73 -5.09 -5.57
C PHE A 39 -9.84 -4.46 -4.72
N ILE A 40 -9.65 -3.20 -4.28
CA ILE A 40 -10.64 -2.47 -3.47
C ILE A 40 -11.95 -2.30 -4.24
N LYS A 41 -11.88 -2.03 -5.55
CA LYS A 41 -13.05 -1.91 -6.40
C LYS A 41 -13.78 -3.25 -6.51
N ASP A 42 -13.07 -4.30 -6.91
CA ASP A 42 -13.65 -5.61 -7.20
C ASP A 42 -14.25 -6.23 -5.93
N ILE A 43 -13.55 -6.17 -4.79
CA ILE A 43 -14.08 -6.68 -3.52
C ILE A 43 -15.28 -5.87 -3.01
N ALA A 44 -15.38 -4.59 -3.38
CA ALA A 44 -16.54 -3.78 -3.04
C ALA A 44 -17.78 -4.17 -3.86
N GLU A 45 -17.58 -4.62 -5.11
CA GLU A 45 -18.66 -5.06 -6.00
C GLU A 45 -19.08 -6.51 -5.72
N ASP A 46 -18.12 -7.42 -5.50
CA ASP A 46 -18.37 -8.86 -5.45
C ASP A 46 -18.81 -9.39 -4.09
N ILE A 47 -18.43 -8.72 -2.99
CA ILE A 47 -18.69 -9.21 -1.63
C ILE A 47 -19.93 -8.53 -1.03
N SER A 48 -21.02 -9.28 -0.88
CA SER A 48 -22.24 -8.83 -0.18
C SER A 48 -22.15 -9.11 1.32
N ILE A 49 -21.39 -8.30 2.06
CA ILE A 49 -21.30 -8.38 3.52
C ILE A 49 -22.14 -7.29 4.17
N SER A 50 -23.04 -7.69 5.06
CA SER A 50 -23.94 -6.80 5.81
C SER A 50 -23.24 -6.12 6.99
N GLU A 51 -22.21 -6.74 7.55
CA GLU A 51 -21.49 -6.25 8.74
C GLU A 51 -20.19 -5.54 8.34
N LEU A 52 -20.14 -4.23 8.59
CA LEU A 52 -19.06 -3.38 8.09
C LEU A 52 -17.69 -3.73 8.71
N SER A 53 -17.65 -4.10 10.00
CA SER A 53 -16.39 -4.41 10.67
C SER A 53 -15.73 -5.67 10.09
N GLN A 54 -16.54 -6.66 9.72
CA GLN A 54 -16.13 -7.87 9.03
C GLN A 54 -15.67 -7.55 7.60
N PHE A 55 -16.40 -6.70 6.88
CA PHE A 55 -16.01 -6.27 5.54
C PHE A 55 -14.65 -5.55 5.57
N MET A 56 -14.44 -4.65 6.52
CA MET A 56 -13.17 -3.96 6.70
C MET A 56 -12.04 -4.91 7.06
N PHE A 57 -12.27 -5.85 7.98
CA PHE A 57 -11.29 -6.86 8.36
C PHE A 57 -10.87 -7.72 7.16
N ILE A 58 -11.82 -8.10 6.31
CA ILE A 58 -11.59 -8.84 5.08
C ILE A 58 -10.76 -8.02 4.08
N ILE A 59 -11.07 -6.73 3.88
CA ILE A 59 -10.26 -5.87 3.01
C ILE A 59 -8.84 -5.72 3.56
N GLU A 60 -8.69 -5.44 4.85
CA GLU A 60 -7.38 -5.26 5.48
C GLU A 60 -6.50 -6.50 5.29
N LYS A 61 -7.06 -7.69 5.52
CA LYS A 61 -6.35 -8.95 5.31
C LYS A 61 -6.08 -9.26 3.84
N GLY A 62 -6.98 -8.87 2.94
CA GLY A 62 -6.78 -9.01 1.50
C GLY A 62 -5.62 -8.15 1.01
N ILE A 63 -5.61 -6.87 1.39
CA ILE A 63 -4.52 -5.94 1.08
C ILE A 63 -3.21 -6.49 1.63
N GLU A 64 -3.12 -6.86 2.92
CA GLU A 64 -1.90 -7.45 3.49
C GLU A 64 -1.40 -8.65 2.68
N THR A 65 -2.30 -9.54 2.28
CA THR A 65 -1.99 -10.74 1.50
C THR A 65 -1.44 -10.38 0.13
N ILE A 66 -2.13 -9.50 -0.61
CA ILE A 66 -1.75 -9.08 -1.96
C ILE A 66 -0.44 -8.30 -1.93
N THR A 67 -0.24 -7.41 -0.96
CA THR A 67 1.04 -6.72 -0.72
C THR A 67 2.16 -7.72 -0.51
N ASN A 68 1.94 -8.75 0.30
CA ASN A 68 2.96 -9.77 0.54
C ASN A 68 3.26 -10.59 -0.72
N VAL A 69 2.24 -11.00 -1.48
CA VAL A 69 2.42 -11.69 -2.78
C VAL A 69 3.27 -10.83 -3.72
N TYR A 70 2.87 -9.57 -3.90
CA TYR A 70 3.54 -8.64 -4.81
C TYR A 70 5.03 -8.50 -4.46
N LYS A 71 5.33 -8.15 -3.21
CA LYS A 71 6.71 -7.94 -2.74
C LYS A 71 7.53 -9.21 -2.80
N THR A 72 6.95 -10.34 -2.39
CA THR A 72 7.63 -11.64 -2.40
C THR A 72 8.04 -12.00 -3.82
N ILE A 73 7.11 -11.93 -4.78
CA ILE A 73 7.40 -12.25 -6.17
C ILE A 73 8.41 -11.27 -6.75
N LEU A 74 8.27 -9.97 -6.46
CA LEU A 74 9.18 -8.96 -6.97
C LEU A 74 10.62 -9.15 -6.45
N ILE A 75 10.78 -9.49 -5.16
CA ILE A 75 12.08 -9.82 -4.56
C ILE A 75 12.71 -11.00 -5.29
N TYR A 76 11.98 -12.11 -5.43
CA TYR A 76 12.56 -13.36 -5.95
C TYR A 76 12.74 -13.39 -7.48
N THR A 77 11.86 -12.73 -8.23
CA THR A 77 11.88 -12.76 -9.70
C THR A 77 12.55 -11.54 -10.31
N ARG A 78 12.62 -10.42 -9.56
CA ARG A 78 13.07 -9.12 -10.08
C ARG A 78 12.29 -8.68 -11.33
N ASN A 79 11.06 -9.17 -11.49
CA ASN A 79 10.27 -8.92 -12.67
C ASN A 79 8.90 -8.35 -12.30
N ILE A 80 8.72 -7.06 -12.57
CA ILE A 80 7.47 -6.32 -12.31
C ILE A 80 6.29 -6.97 -13.02
N GLU A 81 6.46 -7.45 -14.25
CA GLU A 81 5.35 -8.03 -15.03
C GLU A 81 4.84 -9.36 -14.48
N ILE A 82 5.73 -10.10 -13.80
CA ILE A 82 5.40 -11.35 -13.11
C ILE A 82 4.76 -11.03 -11.77
N ALA A 83 5.34 -10.08 -11.03
CA ALA A 83 4.75 -9.58 -9.79
C ALA A 83 3.33 -9.06 -10.05
N GLU A 84 3.11 -8.30 -11.13
CA GLU A 84 1.80 -7.84 -11.56
C GLU A 84 0.84 -9.01 -11.82
N TYR A 85 1.22 -9.91 -12.72
CA TYR A 85 0.35 -11.01 -13.15
C TYR A 85 -0.10 -11.91 -11.99
N HIS A 86 0.83 -12.27 -11.11
CA HIS A 86 0.49 -13.15 -9.98
C HIS A 86 -0.22 -12.42 -8.84
N SER A 87 0.00 -11.12 -8.67
CA SER A 87 -0.77 -10.32 -7.72
C SER A 87 -2.20 -10.07 -8.22
N GLU A 88 -2.41 -9.85 -9.52
CA GLU A 88 -3.75 -9.79 -10.11
C GLU A 88 -4.50 -11.12 -9.90
N LYS A 89 -3.82 -12.27 -10.10
CA LYS A 89 -4.38 -13.58 -9.74
C LYS A 89 -4.64 -13.73 -8.23
N ALA A 90 -3.77 -13.21 -7.38
CA ALA A 90 -3.95 -13.23 -5.94
C ALA A 90 -5.22 -12.49 -5.51
N CYS A 91 -5.52 -11.34 -6.14
CA CYS A 91 -6.78 -10.63 -5.94
C CYS A 91 -7.97 -11.52 -6.25
N LEU A 92 -7.98 -12.16 -7.43
CA LEU A 92 -9.06 -13.05 -7.85
C LEU A 92 -9.24 -14.23 -6.90
N TYR A 93 -8.16 -14.94 -6.56
CA TYR A 93 -8.20 -16.05 -5.62
C TYR A 93 -8.68 -15.65 -4.23
N TYR A 94 -8.28 -14.46 -3.76
CA TYR A 94 -8.72 -13.96 -2.47
C TYR A 94 -10.22 -13.64 -2.48
N ILE A 95 -10.69 -12.90 -3.49
CA ILE A 95 -12.10 -12.51 -3.61
C ILE A 95 -12.98 -13.76 -3.77
N GLU A 96 -12.64 -14.66 -4.68
CA GLU A 96 -13.39 -15.90 -4.91
C GLU A 96 -13.52 -16.72 -3.62
N PHE A 97 -12.39 -16.93 -2.92
CA PHE A 97 -12.38 -17.75 -1.72
C PHE A 97 -13.17 -17.08 -0.59
N VAL A 98 -12.93 -15.80 -0.31
CA VAL A 98 -13.64 -15.10 0.77
C VAL A 98 -15.14 -14.97 0.49
N SER A 99 -15.55 -14.76 -0.76
CA SER A 99 -16.97 -14.76 -1.15
C SER A 99 -17.67 -16.08 -0.83
N GLN A 100 -16.96 -17.21 -0.97
CA GLN A 100 -17.48 -18.53 -0.57
C GLN A 100 -17.53 -18.73 0.95
N LEU A 101 -16.74 -17.97 1.73
CA LEU A 101 -16.69 -18.09 3.18
C LEU A 101 -17.78 -17.30 3.91
N ILE A 102 -18.46 -16.37 3.23
CA ILE A 102 -19.51 -15.54 3.85
C ILE A 102 -20.63 -16.46 4.38
N GLY A 103 -20.84 -16.45 5.69
CA GLY A 103 -21.84 -17.30 6.36
C GLY A 103 -21.34 -18.68 6.81
N THR A 104 -20.04 -18.96 6.67
CA THR A 104 -19.39 -20.18 7.18
C THR A 104 -18.41 -19.83 8.30
N GLU A 105 -18.13 -20.77 9.22
CA GLU A 105 -17.13 -20.61 10.29
C GLU A 105 -15.67 -20.62 9.78
N LEU A 106 -15.46 -20.71 8.47
CA LEU A 106 -14.13 -20.76 7.83
C LEU A 106 -13.36 -19.45 8.06
N ASN A 107 -12.05 -19.58 8.28
CA ASN A 107 -11.23 -18.51 8.81
C ASN A 107 -10.56 -17.73 7.66
N VAL A 108 -10.54 -16.39 7.71
CA VAL A 108 -9.77 -15.53 6.80
C VAL A 108 -8.30 -16.00 6.65
N ARG A 109 -7.73 -16.62 7.70
CA ARG A 109 -6.39 -17.25 7.63
C ARG A 109 -6.27 -18.35 6.57
N GLU A 110 -7.33 -19.12 6.34
CA GLU A 110 -7.35 -20.16 5.31
C GLU A 110 -7.37 -19.55 3.91
N SER A 111 -8.09 -18.43 3.73
CA SER A 111 -8.05 -17.65 2.49
C SER A 111 -6.64 -17.16 2.18
N VAL A 112 -5.95 -16.60 3.17
CA VAL A 112 -4.55 -16.15 3.03
C VAL A 112 -3.65 -17.32 2.61
N LEU A 113 -3.76 -18.46 3.30
CA LEU A 113 -2.96 -19.64 3.00
C LEU A 113 -3.26 -20.21 1.60
N PHE A 114 -4.53 -20.22 1.19
CA PHE A 114 -4.95 -20.65 -0.14
C PHE A 114 -4.30 -19.78 -1.22
N VAL A 115 -4.38 -18.46 -1.08
CA VAL A 115 -3.75 -17.51 -2.02
C VAL A 115 -2.24 -17.74 -2.11
N TYR A 116 -1.55 -17.89 -0.97
CA TYR A 116 -0.10 -18.13 -0.99
C TYR A 116 0.29 -19.44 -1.66
N LYS A 117 -0.48 -20.52 -1.42
CA LYS A 117 -0.28 -21.81 -2.10
C LYS A 117 -0.43 -21.71 -3.62
N LYS A 118 -1.34 -20.87 -4.09
CA LYS A 118 -1.61 -20.63 -5.52
C LYS A 118 -0.70 -19.58 -6.17
N THR A 119 0.21 -18.97 -5.41
CA THR A 119 1.07 -17.88 -5.90
C THR A 119 2.51 -18.08 -5.44
N ILE A 120 2.90 -17.54 -4.29
CA ILE A 120 4.30 -17.48 -3.84
C ILE A 120 4.94 -18.85 -3.57
N PHE A 121 4.15 -19.90 -3.35
CA PHE A 121 4.68 -21.26 -3.19
C PHE A 121 5.15 -21.87 -4.50
N GLU A 122 4.72 -21.34 -5.65
CA GLU A 122 5.14 -21.80 -6.98
C GLU A 122 6.49 -21.20 -7.42
N ILE A 123 7.04 -20.23 -6.67
CA ILE A 123 8.36 -19.64 -6.92
C ILE A 123 9.43 -20.74 -6.84
N ASN A 124 10.28 -20.81 -7.87
CA ASN A 124 11.39 -21.75 -7.95
C ASN A 124 12.28 -21.70 -6.70
N ASN A 125 12.43 -22.85 -6.02
CA ASN A 125 13.15 -22.96 -4.76
C ASN A 125 14.67 -22.77 -4.89
N GLU A 126 15.24 -23.09 -6.06
CA GLU A 126 16.66 -22.88 -6.31
C GLU A 126 16.98 -21.39 -6.49
N CYS A 127 16.08 -20.63 -7.12
CA CYS A 127 16.16 -19.16 -7.15
C CYS A 127 16.13 -18.54 -5.74
N LYS A 128 15.25 -19.03 -4.85
CA LYS A 128 15.16 -18.53 -3.46
C LYS A 128 16.48 -18.64 -2.71
N LYS A 129 17.24 -19.71 -2.93
CA LYS A 129 18.54 -19.96 -2.27
C LYS A 129 19.67 -19.08 -2.79
N ARG A 130 19.58 -18.62 -4.04
CA ARG A 130 20.65 -17.87 -4.72
C ARG A 130 20.50 -16.35 -4.61
N ILE A 131 19.45 -15.86 -3.96
CA ILE A 131 19.17 -14.43 -3.94
C ILE A 131 20.21 -13.65 -3.14
N VAL A 132 20.78 -12.63 -3.78
CA VAL A 132 21.70 -11.67 -3.15
C VAL A 132 21.18 -10.27 -3.43
N ILE A 133 20.82 -9.54 -2.38
CA ILE A 133 20.31 -8.18 -2.45
C ILE A 133 21.48 -7.20 -2.34
N SER A 134 21.65 -6.34 -3.34
CA SER A 134 22.66 -5.27 -3.30
C SER A 134 22.23 -4.12 -2.39
N ALA A 135 23.15 -3.22 -2.04
CA ALA A 135 22.81 -2.02 -1.27
C ALA A 135 21.76 -1.15 -1.97
N GLU A 136 21.89 -0.97 -3.30
CA GLU A 136 20.91 -0.26 -4.12
C GLU A 136 19.54 -0.93 -4.06
N GLN A 137 19.48 -2.25 -4.21
CA GLN A 137 18.24 -3.02 -4.11
C GLN A 137 17.62 -2.96 -2.73
N ASN A 138 18.44 -2.91 -1.67
CA ASN A 138 17.93 -2.75 -0.31
C ASN A 138 17.23 -1.39 -0.14
N VAL A 139 17.82 -0.31 -0.67
CA VAL A 139 17.20 1.02 -0.67
C VAL A 139 15.89 1.02 -1.47
N TYR A 140 15.91 0.39 -2.64
CA TYR A 140 14.71 0.17 -3.46
C TYR A 140 13.57 -0.48 -2.65
N PHE A 141 13.83 -1.64 -2.03
CA PHE A 141 12.80 -2.39 -1.30
C PHE A 141 12.35 -1.65 -0.04
N THR A 142 13.24 -0.89 0.59
CA THR A 142 12.89 -0.04 1.73
C THR A 142 11.89 1.04 1.36
N ILE A 143 12.07 1.73 0.22
CA ILE A 143 11.12 2.75 -0.24
C ILE A 143 9.81 2.12 -0.68
N LEU A 144 9.88 0.96 -1.36
CA LEU A 144 8.69 0.20 -1.72
C LEU A 144 7.88 -0.16 -0.46
N ASP A 145 8.54 -0.69 0.57
CA ASP A 145 7.91 -1.07 1.83
C ASP A 145 7.24 0.11 2.55
N GLU A 146 7.93 1.23 2.68
CA GLU A 146 7.37 2.44 3.31
C GLU A 146 6.18 3.00 2.52
N SER A 147 6.25 2.92 1.19
CA SER A 147 5.16 3.34 0.31
C SER A 147 3.94 2.43 0.45
N CYS A 148 4.14 1.10 0.41
CA CYS A 148 3.08 0.12 0.65
C CYS A 148 2.46 0.30 2.05
N LEU A 149 3.29 0.55 3.07
CA LEU A 149 2.84 0.80 4.44
C LEU A 149 1.95 2.04 4.51
N PHE A 150 2.34 3.13 3.85
CA PHE A 150 1.55 4.37 3.80
C PHE A 150 0.19 4.11 3.19
N ILE A 151 0.15 3.43 2.04
CA ILE A 151 -1.09 3.11 1.33
C ILE A 151 -2.02 2.26 2.21
N ASN A 152 -1.48 1.22 2.86
CA ASN A 152 -2.27 0.33 3.71
C ASN A 152 -2.84 1.06 4.92
N LYS A 153 -2.03 1.92 5.58
CA LYS A 153 -2.49 2.76 6.70
C LYS A 153 -3.52 3.79 6.26
N PHE A 154 -3.31 4.41 5.10
CA PHE A 154 -4.23 5.38 4.52
C PHE A 154 -5.60 4.75 4.29
N ILE A 155 -5.64 3.62 3.57
CA ILE A 155 -6.88 2.87 3.32
C ILE A 155 -7.58 2.53 4.63
N LYS A 156 -6.85 1.96 5.59
CA LYS A 156 -7.39 1.62 6.91
C LYS A 156 -8.01 2.83 7.61
N SER A 157 -7.32 3.98 7.62
CA SER A 157 -7.81 5.19 8.28
C SER A 157 -9.13 5.70 7.68
N VAL A 158 -9.29 5.61 6.36
CA VAL A 158 -10.52 6.00 5.66
C VAL A 158 -11.63 5.00 5.95
N LEU A 159 -11.33 3.70 5.92
CA LEU A 159 -12.32 2.66 6.17
C LEU A 159 -12.86 2.69 7.61
N THR A 160 -12.03 3.04 8.60
CA THR A 160 -12.42 3.02 10.03
C THR A 160 -13.42 4.07 10.49
N GLU A 161 -13.66 5.12 9.72
CA GLU A 161 -14.49 6.23 10.18
C GLU A 161 -15.97 6.10 9.76
N HIS A 162 -16.28 5.42 8.66
CA HIS A 162 -17.67 5.36 8.22
C HIS A 162 -18.49 4.44 9.12
N SER A 163 -19.43 5.04 9.84
CA SER A 163 -20.52 4.31 10.48
C SER A 163 -21.63 4.03 9.46
N VAL A 164 -21.74 2.78 9.00
CA VAL A 164 -22.97 2.03 8.64
C VAL A 164 -23.98 2.60 7.60
N ASN A 165 -23.93 3.86 7.15
CA ASN A 165 -25.03 4.45 6.36
C ASN A 165 -24.70 4.94 4.95
N ASP A 166 -23.43 5.00 4.55
CA ASP A 166 -23.07 5.42 3.20
C ASP A 166 -22.96 4.23 2.25
N ASN A 167 -23.41 4.44 1.01
CA ASN A 167 -23.31 3.47 -0.07
C ASN A 167 -21.85 3.03 -0.22
N LYS A 168 -21.56 1.77 0.16
CA LYS A 168 -20.26 1.08 0.05
C LYS A 168 -19.49 1.44 -1.22
N THR A 169 -20.20 1.50 -2.35
CA THR A 169 -19.66 1.83 -3.68
C THR A 169 -19.18 3.28 -3.80
N ILE A 170 -19.88 4.24 -3.18
CA ILE A 170 -19.47 5.66 -3.17
C ILE A 170 -18.19 5.81 -2.35
N MET A 171 -18.15 5.18 -1.18
CA MET A 171 -17.00 5.22 -0.28
C MET A 171 -15.75 4.61 -0.92
N THR A 172 -15.87 3.45 -1.57
CA THR A 172 -14.75 2.81 -2.27
C THR A 172 -14.35 3.59 -3.52
N GLY A 173 -15.29 4.29 -4.17
CA GLY A 173 -15.01 5.25 -5.25
C GLY A 173 -14.13 6.42 -4.79
N ILE A 174 -14.52 7.10 -3.71
CA ILE A 174 -13.76 8.23 -3.13
C ILE A 174 -12.37 7.75 -2.67
N LEU A 175 -12.31 6.59 -2.01
CA LEU A 175 -11.06 5.99 -1.57
C LEU A 175 -10.14 5.71 -2.77
N ASN A 176 -10.65 5.13 -3.85
CA ASN A 176 -9.87 4.85 -5.05
C ASN A 176 -9.35 6.12 -5.73
N GLU A 177 -10.18 7.15 -5.84
CA GLU A 177 -9.76 8.44 -6.37
C GLU A 177 -8.59 9.03 -5.56
N LYS A 178 -8.74 9.08 -4.24
CA LYS A 178 -7.71 9.61 -3.34
C LYS A 178 -6.46 8.75 -3.28
N LEU A 179 -6.60 7.43 -3.36
CA LEU A 179 -5.46 6.51 -3.46
C LEU A 179 -4.65 6.78 -4.73
N MET A 180 -5.31 6.91 -5.88
CA MET A 180 -4.64 7.23 -7.14
C MET A 180 -4.01 8.63 -7.12
N GLU A 181 -4.65 9.61 -6.48
CA GLU A 181 -4.09 10.94 -6.28
C GLU A 181 -2.81 10.90 -5.44
N TYR A 182 -2.84 10.27 -4.27
CA TYR A 182 -1.70 10.20 -3.36
C TYR A 182 -0.57 9.37 -3.92
N SER A 183 -0.88 8.26 -4.59
CA SER A 183 0.11 7.43 -5.30
C SER A 183 1.00 8.23 -6.24
N ARG A 184 0.42 9.19 -6.99
CA ARG A 184 1.19 10.08 -7.88
C ARG A 184 2.04 11.08 -7.10
N LYS A 185 1.53 11.62 -5.99
CA LYS A 185 2.24 12.61 -5.16
C LYS A 185 3.41 12.00 -4.37
N LEU A 186 3.32 10.73 -3.98
CA LEU A 186 4.37 9.99 -3.25
C LEU A 186 5.61 9.68 -4.11
N ASN A 187 5.54 9.94 -5.42
CA ASN A 187 6.66 9.64 -6.30
C ASN A 187 7.87 10.54 -6.07
N PHE A 188 7.64 11.79 -5.64
CA PHE A 188 8.68 12.79 -5.38
C PHE A 188 9.82 12.78 -6.42
N PRO A 189 9.53 12.95 -7.72
CA PRO A 189 10.48 12.65 -8.81
C PRO A 189 11.76 13.50 -8.80
N ASN A 190 11.76 14.61 -8.06
CA ASN A 190 12.89 15.53 -7.95
C ASN A 190 13.73 15.30 -6.69
N ASP A 191 13.36 14.35 -5.83
CA ASP A 191 14.04 14.10 -4.56
C ASP A 191 15.14 13.05 -4.71
N LEU A 192 16.22 13.24 -3.95
CA LEU A 192 17.16 12.16 -3.68
C LEU A 192 16.47 11.05 -2.88
N THR A 193 16.94 9.82 -3.09
CA THR A 193 16.37 8.60 -2.53
C THR A 193 16.20 8.65 -1.00
N ASP A 194 17.20 9.19 -0.29
CA ASP A 194 17.14 9.34 1.18
C ASP A 194 16.10 10.37 1.62
N VAL A 195 15.96 11.48 0.88
CA VAL A 195 14.95 12.52 1.15
C VAL A 195 13.55 11.97 0.94
N ARG A 196 13.35 11.21 -0.15
CA ARG A 196 12.09 10.50 -0.43
C ARG A 196 11.73 9.56 0.72
N LEU A 197 12.69 8.76 1.19
CA LEU A 197 12.48 7.84 2.30
C LEU A 197 12.06 8.56 3.59
N VAL A 198 12.72 9.67 3.93
CA VAL A 198 12.37 10.47 5.09
C VAL A 198 10.95 11.04 4.99
N LYS A 199 10.57 11.59 3.82
CA LYS A 199 9.20 12.08 3.59
C LYS A 199 8.16 10.97 3.75
N LEU A 200 8.42 9.76 3.24
CA LEU A 200 7.53 8.61 3.40
C LEU A 200 7.38 8.18 4.85
N LYS A 201 8.47 8.08 5.60
CA LYS A 201 8.44 7.76 7.04
C LYS A 201 7.63 8.79 7.83
N PHE A 202 7.82 10.07 7.53
CA PHE A 202 7.02 11.14 8.12
C PHE A 202 5.52 10.95 7.84
N LEU A 203 5.15 10.69 6.58
CA LEU A 203 3.76 10.47 6.18
C LEU A 203 3.15 9.24 6.88
N ASN A 204 3.92 8.17 7.02
CA ASN A 204 3.52 6.98 7.78
C ASN A 204 3.22 7.30 9.25
N SER A 205 4.09 8.09 9.89
CA SER A 205 3.89 8.53 11.28
C SER A 205 2.69 9.46 11.41
N LEU A 206 2.51 10.39 10.47
CA LEU A 206 1.37 11.31 10.42
C LEU A 206 0.03 10.55 10.37
N ILE A 207 -0.13 9.61 9.42
CA ILE A 207 -1.38 8.83 9.32
C ILE A 207 -1.62 8.01 10.58
N SER A 208 -0.58 7.44 11.17
CA SER A 208 -0.69 6.70 12.42
C SER A 208 -1.22 7.59 13.55
N GLY A 209 -0.69 8.81 13.68
CA GLY A 209 -1.18 9.81 14.63
C GLY A 209 -2.63 10.22 14.38
N LEU A 210 -3.01 10.46 13.12
CA LEU A 210 -4.39 10.81 12.75
C LEU A 210 -5.38 9.69 13.07
N SER A 211 -4.96 8.43 12.89
CA SER A 211 -5.75 7.23 13.21
C SER A 211 -5.97 7.10 14.72
N ILE A 212 -4.94 7.34 15.54
CA ILE A 212 -5.04 7.36 17.02
C ILE A 212 -6.04 8.42 17.48
N LEU A 213 -6.02 9.59 16.84
CA LEU A 213 -6.95 10.68 17.14
C LEU A 213 -8.38 10.45 16.63
N LYS A 214 -8.65 9.32 15.96
CA LYS A 214 -9.94 9.02 15.33
C LYS A 214 -10.41 10.17 14.44
N SER A 215 -9.47 10.74 13.68
CA SER A 215 -9.75 11.85 12.76
C SER A 215 -10.67 11.40 11.63
N SER A 216 -11.56 12.28 11.17
CA SER A 216 -12.39 11.98 10.01
C SER A 216 -11.58 11.82 8.72
N HIS A 217 -12.03 11.02 7.76
CA HIS A 217 -11.46 10.86 6.43
C HIS A 217 -11.36 12.21 5.72
N ILE A 218 -12.36 13.08 5.85
CA ILE A 218 -12.31 14.47 5.34
C ILE A 218 -11.12 15.20 5.96
N ARG A 219 -10.94 15.10 7.28
CA ARG A 219 -9.81 15.73 7.98
C ARG A 219 -8.48 15.10 7.57
N VAL A 220 -8.41 13.78 7.44
CA VAL A 220 -7.23 13.06 6.95
C VAL A 220 -6.86 13.56 5.56
N PHE A 221 -7.82 13.67 4.64
CA PHE A 221 -7.58 14.17 3.29
C PHE A 221 -7.05 15.59 3.28
N ASN A 222 -7.70 16.51 4.02
CA ASN A 222 -7.27 17.90 4.08
C ASN A 222 -5.85 18.06 4.62
N ILE A 223 -5.51 17.32 5.68
CA ILE A 223 -4.17 17.36 6.27
C ILE A 223 -3.15 16.77 5.30
N LEU A 224 -3.41 15.60 4.72
CA LEU A 224 -2.53 14.97 3.74
C LEU A 224 -2.32 15.85 2.51
N ASP A 225 -3.37 16.47 1.98
CA ASP A 225 -3.28 17.37 0.84
C ASP A 225 -2.43 18.59 1.14
N SER A 226 -2.59 19.20 2.31
CA SER A 226 -1.77 20.34 2.76
C SER A 226 -0.29 19.95 2.92
N VAL A 227 -0.03 18.82 3.59
CA VAL A 227 1.32 18.30 3.84
C VAL A 227 2.01 17.95 2.53
N LEU A 228 1.38 17.16 1.66
CA LEU A 228 1.95 16.74 0.39
C LEU A 228 2.24 17.94 -0.51
N LYS A 229 1.33 18.92 -0.58
CA LYS A 229 1.55 20.16 -1.35
C LYS A 229 2.77 20.95 -0.85
N LYS A 230 3.01 20.95 0.47
CA LYS A 230 4.19 21.61 1.05
C LYS A 230 5.47 20.82 0.79
N MET A 231 5.44 19.50 0.97
CA MET A 231 6.56 18.59 0.68
C MET A 231 7.02 18.65 -0.78
N MET A 232 6.08 18.78 -1.72
CA MET A 232 6.40 18.90 -3.15
C MET A 232 7.08 20.22 -3.52
N LYS A 233 6.92 21.27 -2.70
CA LYS A 233 7.58 22.57 -2.89
C LYS A 233 8.97 22.66 -2.25
N MET A 234 9.28 21.74 -1.34
CA MET A 234 10.59 21.67 -0.69
C MET A 234 11.55 20.92 -1.62
N HIS A 235 12.54 21.63 -2.15
CA HIS A 235 13.57 21.05 -3.02
C HIS A 235 14.80 20.65 -2.19
N GLY A 236 15.48 19.55 -2.59
CA GLY A 236 16.86 19.19 -2.20
C GLY A 236 17.26 19.41 -0.74
N GLY A 237 17.22 18.36 0.10
CA GLY A 237 17.84 18.35 1.44
C GLY A 237 17.20 19.28 2.49
N GLU A 238 16.34 20.22 2.10
CA GLU A 238 15.65 21.17 3.00
C GLU A 238 14.57 20.52 3.88
N PHE A 239 14.27 19.24 3.67
CA PHE A 239 13.31 18.50 4.50
C PHE A 239 13.96 18.07 5.82
N ASP A 240 14.06 19.00 6.76
CA ASP A 240 14.30 18.70 8.17
C ASP A 240 12.99 18.27 8.84
N ILE A 241 12.99 17.06 9.40
CA ILE A 241 11.85 16.45 10.10
C ILE A 241 11.41 17.35 11.27
N CYS A 242 12.36 17.92 12.01
CA CYS A 242 12.10 18.77 13.17
C CYS A 242 11.40 20.08 12.74
N PHE A 243 11.90 20.72 11.69
CA PHE A 243 11.33 21.95 11.14
C PHE A 243 9.94 21.74 10.52
N SER A 244 9.69 20.56 9.97
CA SER A 244 8.41 20.20 9.36
C SER A 244 7.34 19.92 10.41
N ILE A 245 7.69 19.22 11.50
CA ILE A 245 6.79 18.96 12.65
C ILE A 245 6.42 20.27 13.34
N GLU A 246 7.37 21.16 13.60
CA GLU A 246 7.11 22.43 14.30
C GLU A 246 6.15 23.31 13.49
N LYS A 247 6.41 23.50 12.19
CA LYS A 247 5.49 24.24 11.30
C LYS A 247 4.15 23.55 11.07
N LEU A 248 4.08 22.22 11.10
CA LEU A 248 2.81 21.49 11.02
C LEU A 248 2.01 21.66 12.30
N THR A 249 2.66 21.56 13.46
CA THR A 249 2.05 21.81 14.77
C THR A 249 1.52 23.24 14.83
N THR A 250 2.28 24.25 14.40
CA THR A 250 1.79 25.65 14.36
C THR A 250 0.65 25.87 13.36
N ALA A 251 0.67 25.23 12.18
CA ALA A 251 -0.40 25.34 11.18
C ALA A 251 -1.68 24.57 11.58
N ILE A 252 -1.54 23.62 12.50
CA ILE A 252 -2.63 22.82 13.06
C ILE A 252 -3.18 23.47 14.34
N ASP A 253 -2.32 24.09 15.15
CA ASP A 253 -2.63 24.81 16.38
C ASP A 253 -3.46 26.08 16.13
N SER A 254 -3.36 26.68 14.94
CA SER A 254 -4.20 27.82 14.55
C SER A 254 -5.66 27.45 14.31
N ASP A 255 -6.00 26.15 14.24
CA ASP A 255 -7.37 25.71 14.01
C ASP A 255 -7.90 24.70 15.06
N TYR A 256 -7.17 23.72 15.63
CA TYR A 256 -7.79 22.74 16.56
C TYR A 256 -6.88 22.04 17.61
N SER A 257 -7.35 22.07 18.87
CA SER A 257 -6.74 21.61 20.15
C SER A 257 -6.26 20.15 20.32
N PRO A 258 -6.82 19.09 19.67
CA PRO A 258 -6.46 17.70 20.02
C PRO A 258 -5.09 17.19 19.50
N LEU A 259 -4.39 17.93 18.64
CA LEU A 259 -3.15 17.47 17.98
C LEU A 259 -1.87 17.71 18.78
N LYS A 260 -1.95 18.46 19.88
CA LYS A 260 -0.84 18.67 20.83
C LYS A 260 -0.31 17.36 21.43
N THR A 261 -1.16 16.33 21.51
CA THR A 261 -0.77 15.00 22.00
C THR A 261 -0.07 14.16 20.93
N ALA A 262 -0.40 14.33 19.65
CA ALA A 262 0.26 13.61 18.55
C ALA A 262 1.65 14.17 18.24
N SER A 263 1.86 15.49 18.36
CA SER A 263 3.19 16.11 18.23
C SER A 263 4.14 15.67 19.35
N GLN A 264 3.63 15.47 20.57
CA GLN A 264 4.41 14.91 21.69
C GLN A 264 4.78 13.44 21.51
N LEU A 265 3.93 12.63 20.85
CA LEU A 265 4.21 11.23 20.52
C LEU A 265 5.19 11.04 19.34
N LEU A 266 5.37 12.06 18.49
CA LEU A 266 6.31 12.03 17.36
C LEU A 266 7.75 12.43 17.75
N LEU A 267 7.92 13.00 18.96
CA LEU A 267 9.21 13.48 19.49
C LEU A 267 9.85 12.51 20.51
N THR A 268 9.20 11.37 20.78
CA THR A 268 9.70 10.27 21.63
C THR A 268 9.93 9.02 20.79
#